data_AF-A0A2N0VMF8-F1
#
_entry.id   AF-A0A2N0VMF8-F1
#
_cell.length_a   1.000
_cell.length_b   1.000
_cell.length_c   1.000
_cell.angle_alpha   90.00
_cell.angle_beta   90.00
_cell.angle_gamma   90.00
#
_symmetry.space_group_name_H-M   'P 1'
#
loop_
_entity.id
_entity.type
_entity.pdbx_description
1 polymer ?
#
loop_
_entity_poly.entity_id
_entity_poly.type
_entity_poly.pdbx_seq_one_letter_code
_entity_poly.pdbx_strand_id
1 'polypeptide(L)'
;MERIYWERIEQSRMNFTEADVDFMTGMIGHHSQALIMSRLAPENGASQSVQTLASRIINAQSDEIALMQRWLRDRGQPVPIVHIDGINMTIEMEQSETDADHGNHDDHNMDMDMNHEEDHDMDHNSDMMHDHSGMPGMLTQQQLENLSAATGKEFDRLFLTYMIEHHGGAVIMVEELFAADGAASDTESFELASGINAEQVTEIERMKLMLENID
;
A
#
# COMPACT_ATOMS: atom_id res chain seq x y z
N MET A 1 25.71 27.67 -2.87
CA MET A 1 24.33 27.76 -2.35
C MET A 1 23.41 26.83 -3.13
N GLU A 2 23.35 26.92 -4.45
CA GLU A 2 22.48 26.08 -5.29
C GLU A 2 22.89 24.59 -5.31
N ARG A 3 24.19 24.27 -5.33
CA ARG A 3 24.68 22.87 -5.37
C ARG A 3 24.35 22.06 -4.12
N ILE A 4 24.51 22.64 -2.93
CA ILE A 4 24.19 22.01 -1.63
C ILE A 4 22.68 21.78 -1.49
N TYR A 5 21.86 22.67 -2.08
CA TYR A 5 20.41 22.52 -2.07
C TYR A 5 19.97 21.30 -2.88
N TRP A 6 20.51 21.13 -4.09
CA TRP A 6 20.22 19.97 -4.95
C TRP A 6 20.78 18.67 -4.39
N GLU A 7 22.02 18.65 -3.87
CA GLU A 7 22.61 17.47 -3.22
C GLU A 7 21.76 16.97 -2.03
N ARG A 8 21.19 17.89 -1.24
CA ARG A 8 20.36 17.51 -0.09
C ARG A 8 19.00 16.94 -0.50
N ILE A 9 18.43 17.44 -1.60
CA ILE A 9 17.18 16.89 -2.17
C ILE A 9 17.44 15.50 -2.75
N GLU A 10 18.55 15.33 -3.48
CA GLU A 10 18.93 14.06 -4.09
C GLU A 10 19.26 13.01 -3.03
N GLN A 11 20.01 13.39 -1.98
CA GLN A 11 20.31 12.50 -0.87
C GLN A 11 19.07 12.10 -0.07
N SER A 12 18.09 13.00 0.10
CA SER A 12 16.79 12.67 0.71
C SER A 12 16.00 11.66 -0.12
N ARG A 13 16.07 11.74 -1.46
CA ARG A 13 15.41 10.79 -2.36
C ARG A 13 16.10 9.42 -2.40
N MET A 14 17.39 9.36 -2.07
CA MET A 14 18.14 8.10 -2.02
C MET A 14 18.15 7.45 -0.63
N ASN A 15 17.61 8.11 0.40
CA ASN A 15 17.61 7.61 1.77
C ASN A 15 16.30 6.87 2.10
N PHE A 16 16.12 5.70 1.49
CA PHE A 16 15.03 4.77 1.79
C PHE A 16 15.55 3.33 1.75
N THR A 17 14.80 2.41 2.35
CA THR A 17 15.09 0.98 2.41
C THR A 17 14.08 0.18 1.59
N GLU A 18 14.37 -1.09 1.35
CA GLU A 18 13.40 -2.03 0.76
C GLU A 18 12.12 -2.13 1.61
N ALA A 19 12.24 -2.10 2.95
CA ALA A 19 11.09 -2.10 3.84
C ALA A 19 10.17 -0.86 3.65
N ASP A 20 10.73 0.29 3.28
CA ASP A 20 9.93 1.46 2.92
C ASP A 20 9.15 1.21 1.63
N VAL A 21 9.80 0.62 0.61
CA VAL A 21 9.14 0.29 -0.67
C VAL A 21 8.01 -0.73 -0.46
N ASP A 22 8.27 -1.78 0.32
CA ASP A 22 7.30 -2.83 0.64
C ASP A 22 6.12 -2.27 1.42
N PHE A 23 6.38 -1.40 2.41
CA PHE A 23 5.34 -0.73 3.18
C PHE A 23 4.45 0.13 2.29
N MET A 24 5.02 1.01 1.46
CA MET A 24 4.24 1.88 0.58
C MET A 24 3.42 1.05 -0.42
N THR A 25 4.02 0.01 -1.00
CA THR A 25 3.36 -0.87 -1.98
C THR A 25 2.22 -1.64 -1.33
N GLY A 26 2.46 -2.26 -0.17
CA GLY A 26 1.47 -3.04 0.56
C GLY A 26 0.33 -2.17 1.08
N MET A 27 0.65 -1.01 1.67
CA MET A 27 -0.34 -0.12 2.26
C MET A 27 -1.25 0.51 1.19
N ILE A 28 -0.79 0.72 -0.06
CA ILE A 28 -1.68 1.11 -1.17
C ILE A 28 -2.77 0.06 -1.41
N GLY A 29 -2.39 -1.22 -1.46
CA GLY A 29 -3.34 -2.32 -1.61
C GLY A 29 -4.30 -2.42 -0.42
N HIS A 30 -3.76 -2.31 0.80
CA HIS A 30 -4.52 -2.35 2.04
C HIS A 30 -5.57 -1.22 2.10
N HIS A 31 -5.17 0.03 1.91
CA HIS A 31 -6.09 1.18 1.87
C HIS A 31 -7.15 1.07 0.78
N SER A 32 -6.77 0.51 -0.38
CA SER A 32 -7.73 0.32 -1.46
C SER A 32 -8.87 -0.63 -1.08
N GLN A 33 -8.65 -1.59 -0.18
CA GLN A 33 -9.71 -2.51 0.27
C GLN A 33 -10.67 -1.80 1.22
N ALA A 34 -10.17 -0.91 2.08
CA ALA A 34 -11.02 -0.04 2.88
C ALA A 34 -11.87 0.93 2.03
N LEU A 35 -11.38 1.36 0.86
CA LEU A 35 -12.21 2.10 -0.11
C LEU A 35 -13.36 1.24 -0.65
N ILE A 36 -13.11 -0.04 -0.95
CA ILE A 36 -14.14 -1.00 -1.39
C ILE A 36 -15.22 -1.13 -0.31
N MET A 37 -14.81 -1.44 0.92
CA MET A 37 -15.73 -1.59 2.06
C MET A 37 -16.57 -0.33 2.29
N SER A 38 -15.94 0.85 2.22
CA SER A 38 -16.59 2.14 2.48
C SER A 38 -17.59 2.52 1.40
N ARG A 39 -17.35 2.15 0.13
CA ARG A 39 -18.27 2.43 -0.98
C ARG A 39 -19.56 1.61 -0.91
N LEU A 40 -19.58 0.49 -0.18
CA LEU A 40 -20.80 -0.30 0.03
C LEU A 40 -21.80 0.40 0.97
N ALA A 41 -21.35 1.30 1.85
CA ALA A 41 -22.20 1.85 2.91
C ALA A 41 -23.49 2.55 2.42
N PRO A 42 -23.46 3.41 1.39
CA PRO A 42 -24.70 4.03 0.87
C PRO A 42 -25.64 3.01 0.23
N GLU A 43 -25.11 2.05 -0.52
CA GLU A 43 -25.89 1.08 -1.29
C GLU A 43 -26.57 0.03 -0.40
N ASN A 44 -25.91 -0.34 0.70
CA ASN A 44 -26.38 -1.34 1.65
C ASN A 44 -27.27 -0.75 2.76
N GLY A 45 -27.62 0.54 2.67
CA GLY A 45 -28.54 1.20 3.61
C GLY A 45 -27.94 1.38 5.01
N ALA A 46 -26.63 1.62 5.10
CA ALA A 46 -25.94 1.87 6.36
C ALA A 46 -26.54 3.08 7.11
N SER A 47 -26.41 3.12 8.44
CA SER A 47 -26.83 4.29 9.22
C SER A 47 -26.06 5.56 8.83
N GLN A 48 -26.63 6.73 9.12
CA GLN A 48 -26.00 8.01 8.80
C GLN A 48 -24.62 8.17 9.46
N SER A 49 -24.42 7.60 10.65
CA SER A 49 -23.14 7.63 11.35
C SER A 49 -22.08 6.78 10.62
N VAL A 50 -22.45 5.58 10.15
CA VAL A 50 -21.58 4.72 9.35
C VAL A 50 -21.27 5.34 7.98
N GLN A 51 -22.27 5.90 7.28
CA GLN A 51 -22.03 6.61 6.01
C GLN A 51 -21.08 7.80 6.17
N THR A 52 -21.19 8.53 7.28
CA THR A 52 -20.29 9.65 7.60
C THR A 52 -18.86 9.17 7.87
N LEU A 53 -18.70 8.06 8.59
CA LEU A 53 -17.40 7.44 8.81
C LEU A 53 -16.79 6.94 7.50
N ALA A 54 -17.54 6.18 6.70
CA ALA A 54 -17.12 5.66 5.40
C ALA A 54 -16.64 6.79 4.46
N SER A 55 -17.35 7.92 4.44
CA SER A 55 -16.93 9.09 3.63
C SER A 55 -15.61 9.70 4.10
N ARG A 56 -15.33 9.67 5.41
CA ARG A 56 -14.05 10.17 5.95
C ARG A 56 -12.91 9.23 5.60
N ILE A 57 -13.11 7.93 5.77
CA ILE A 57 -12.15 6.88 5.39
C ILE A 57 -11.81 7.01 3.91
N ILE A 58 -12.81 7.16 3.04
CA ILE A 58 -12.59 7.33 1.60
C ILE A 58 -11.68 8.53 1.31
N ASN A 59 -11.95 9.69 1.92
CA ASN A 59 -11.17 10.89 1.65
C ASN A 59 -9.74 10.75 2.17
N ALA A 60 -9.56 10.36 3.44
CA ALA A 60 -8.25 10.25 4.07
C ALA A 60 -7.38 9.21 3.34
N GLN A 61 -7.90 7.99 3.16
CA GLN A 61 -7.10 6.92 2.58
C GLN A 61 -6.84 7.11 1.08
N SER A 62 -7.71 7.82 0.34
CA SER A 62 -7.40 8.21 -1.05
C SER A 62 -6.26 9.21 -1.13
N ASP A 63 -6.20 10.18 -0.22
CA ASP A 63 -5.11 11.15 -0.15
C ASP A 63 -3.78 10.48 0.25
N GLU A 64 -3.83 9.53 1.18
CA GLU A 64 -2.68 8.71 1.59
C GLU A 64 -2.18 7.79 0.46
N ILE A 65 -3.07 7.12 -0.28
CA ILE A 65 -2.70 6.36 -1.49
C ILE A 65 -1.95 7.26 -2.46
N ALA A 66 -2.45 8.48 -2.70
CA ALA A 66 -1.82 9.41 -3.61
C ALA A 66 -0.43 9.87 -3.10
N LEU A 67 -0.22 9.98 -1.79
CA LEU A 67 1.08 10.25 -1.18
C LEU A 67 2.05 9.09 -1.41
N MET A 68 1.64 7.86 -1.12
CA MET A 68 2.48 6.66 -1.30
C MET A 68 2.86 6.44 -2.77
N GLN A 69 1.91 6.62 -3.70
CA GLN A 69 2.17 6.50 -5.13
C GLN A 69 3.16 7.56 -5.63
N ARG A 70 3.08 8.80 -5.11
CA ARG A 70 4.08 9.83 -5.40
C ARG A 70 5.44 9.49 -4.83
N TRP A 71 5.48 9.02 -3.58
CA TRP A 71 6.71 8.62 -2.91
C TRP A 71 7.49 7.56 -3.73
N LEU A 72 6.77 6.53 -4.22
CA LEU A 72 7.33 5.48 -5.07
C LEU A 72 7.83 6.03 -6.41
N ARG A 73 7.00 6.84 -7.09
CA ARG A 73 7.35 7.42 -8.40
C ARG A 73 8.58 8.33 -8.34
N ASP A 74 8.67 9.18 -7.31
CA ASP A 74 9.79 10.10 -7.11
C ASP A 74 11.13 9.39 -6.86
N ARG A 75 11.07 8.11 -6.47
CA ARG A 75 12.21 7.24 -6.18
C ARG A 75 12.41 6.14 -7.24
N GLY A 76 11.72 6.26 -8.38
CA GLY A 76 11.83 5.32 -9.50
C GLY A 76 11.38 3.90 -9.18
N GLN A 77 10.56 3.73 -8.14
CA GLN A 77 10.05 2.42 -7.74
C GLN A 77 8.78 2.06 -8.52
N PRO A 78 8.51 0.77 -8.75
CA PRO A 78 7.25 0.31 -9.32
C PRO A 78 6.05 0.83 -8.52
N VAL A 79 5.05 1.40 -9.20
CA VAL A 79 3.85 1.95 -8.55
C VAL A 79 2.68 0.99 -8.75
N PRO A 80 2.02 0.50 -7.68
CA PRO A 80 0.84 -0.33 -7.83
C PRO A 80 -0.35 0.51 -8.34
N ILE A 81 -0.90 0.10 -9.47
CA ILE A 81 -2.16 0.55 -10.05
C ILE A 81 -3.24 -0.41 -9.57
N VAL A 82 -4.16 0.10 -8.77
CA VAL A 82 -5.26 -0.68 -8.22
C VAL A 82 -6.50 -0.50 -9.08
N HIS A 83 -6.97 -1.60 -9.65
CA HIS A 83 -8.25 -1.66 -10.37
C HIS A 83 -9.32 -2.27 -9.47
N ILE A 84 -10.48 -1.62 -9.40
CA ILE A 84 -11.58 -2.00 -8.52
C ILE A 84 -12.83 -2.23 -9.37
N ASP A 85 -13.31 -3.46 -9.39
CA ASP A 85 -14.54 -3.88 -10.07
C ASP A 85 -15.53 -4.46 -9.05
N GLY A 86 -16.43 -3.60 -8.55
CA GLY A 86 -17.34 -3.95 -7.48
C GLY A 86 -16.57 -4.24 -6.17
N ILE A 87 -16.65 -5.47 -5.69
CA ILE A 87 -15.91 -5.93 -4.50
C ILE A 87 -14.55 -6.56 -4.85
N ASN A 88 -14.26 -6.74 -6.13
CA ASN A 88 -13.02 -7.36 -6.57
C ASN A 88 -11.94 -6.30 -6.77
N MET A 89 -10.73 -6.64 -6.35
CA MET A 89 -9.55 -5.81 -6.53
C MET A 89 -8.51 -6.60 -7.30
N THR A 90 -7.88 -5.94 -8.27
CA THR A 90 -6.66 -6.43 -8.94
C THR A 90 -5.60 -5.36 -8.88
N ILE A 91 -4.35 -5.75 -8.70
CA ILE A 91 -3.21 -4.84 -8.63
C ILE A 91 -2.30 -5.15 -9.82
N GLU A 92 -1.98 -4.12 -10.59
CA GLU A 92 -1.00 -4.16 -11.68
C GLU A 92 0.16 -3.22 -11.34
N MET A 93 1.39 -3.59 -11.68
CA MET A 93 2.53 -2.71 -11.43
C MET A 93 2.78 -1.80 -12.63
N GLU A 94 2.80 -0.48 -12.41
CA GLU A 94 3.29 0.50 -13.38
C GLU A 94 4.79 0.26 -13.58
N GLN A 95 5.19 -0.23 -14.76
CA GLN A 95 6.59 -0.38 -15.13
C GLN A 95 7.20 1.00 -15.38
N SER A 96 8.39 1.27 -14.83
CA SER A 96 9.12 2.50 -15.15
C SER A 96 9.58 2.46 -16.62
N GLU A 97 9.50 3.60 -17.31
CA GLU A 97 9.92 3.73 -18.72
C GLU A 97 11.45 3.56 -18.94
N THR A 98 12.22 3.22 -17.91
CA THR A 98 13.69 3.20 -17.94
C THR A 98 14.32 1.93 -18.51
N ASP A 99 13.54 0.89 -18.81
CA ASP A 99 14.07 -0.37 -19.39
C ASP A 99 14.05 -0.39 -20.94
N ALA A 100 13.70 0.71 -21.60
CA ALA A 100 13.62 0.79 -23.06
C ALA A 100 14.96 1.07 -23.78
N ASP A 101 16.09 1.19 -23.07
CA ASP A 101 17.41 1.49 -23.68
C ASP A 101 18.54 0.54 -23.22
N HIS A 102 18.30 -0.77 -23.34
CA HIS A 102 19.38 -1.77 -23.40
C HIS A 102 19.21 -2.61 -24.66
N GLY A 103 19.49 -1.99 -25.82
CA GLY A 103 19.27 -2.64 -27.11
C GLY A 103 19.95 -1.97 -28.29
N ASN A 104 21.23 -1.59 -28.19
CA ASN A 104 22.09 -1.51 -29.37
C ASN A 104 23.54 -1.87 -29.03
N HIS A 105 23.80 -3.15 -28.76
CA HIS A 105 25.15 -3.68 -28.93
C HIS A 105 25.37 -3.93 -30.42
N ASP A 106 26.04 -2.98 -31.06
CA ASP A 106 26.58 -3.15 -32.40
C ASP A 106 27.51 -4.37 -32.44
N ASP A 107 27.23 -5.22 -33.41
CA ASP A 107 27.98 -6.41 -33.79
C ASP A 107 29.43 -6.06 -34.15
N HIS A 108 30.36 -6.31 -33.21
CA HIS A 108 31.79 -6.33 -33.46
C HIS A 108 32.40 -7.65 -33.00
N ASN A 109 32.47 -8.55 -33.97
CA ASN A 109 33.28 -9.75 -34.00
C ASN A 109 34.75 -9.47 -33.62
N MET A 110 35.19 -9.96 -32.46
CA MET A 110 36.60 -10.27 -32.20
C MET A 110 36.69 -11.63 -31.49
N ASP A 111 37.12 -12.64 -32.24
CA ASP A 111 37.71 -13.86 -31.72
C ASP A 111 38.86 -13.53 -30.77
N MET A 112 38.77 -13.93 -29.50
CA MET A 112 39.91 -14.43 -28.72
C MET A 112 39.45 -15.41 -27.65
N ASP A 113 39.83 -16.66 -27.90
CA ASP A 113 39.87 -17.80 -27.00
C ASP A 113 40.73 -17.49 -25.75
N MET A 114 40.18 -17.65 -24.54
CA MET A 114 40.93 -17.99 -23.31
C MET A 114 39.97 -18.44 -22.18
N ASN A 115 40.23 -19.65 -21.69
CA ASN A 115 39.67 -20.26 -20.48
C ASN A 115 39.78 -19.36 -19.23
N HIS A 116 38.65 -19.13 -18.55
CA HIS A 116 38.61 -19.12 -17.08
C HIS A 116 37.24 -19.60 -16.59
N GLU A 117 37.28 -20.69 -15.83
CA GLU A 117 36.23 -21.10 -14.91
C GLU A 117 36.15 -20.05 -13.79
N GLU A 118 34.97 -19.49 -13.54
CA GLU A 118 34.48 -19.23 -12.18
C GLU A 118 32.98 -18.92 -12.25
N ASP A 119 32.23 -19.77 -11.57
CA ASP A 119 30.79 -19.68 -11.29
C ASP A 119 30.44 -18.34 -10.67
N HIS A 120 29.40 -17.68 -11.19
CA HIS A 120 28.40 -16.98 -10.37
C HIS A 120 27.14 -16.77 -11.21
N ASP A 121 26.23 -17.73 -11.11
CA ASP A 121 24.84 -17.60 -11.51
C ASP A 121 24.19 -16.47 -10.70
N MET A 122 24.13 -15.27 -11.29
CA MET A 122 23.13 -14.26 -10.91
C MET A 122 21.87 -14.56 -11.68
N ASP A 123 21.10 -15.52 -11.18
CA ASP A 123 19.75 -15.77 -11.64
C ASP A 123 18.84 -15.78 -10.41
N HIS A 124 18.08 -14.70 -10.23
CA HIS A 124 16.76 -14.65 -9.58
C HIS A 124 16.15 -13.26 -9.80
N ASN A 125 15.77 -12.99 -11.05
CA ASN A 125 14.84 -11.91 -11.39
C ASN A 125 13.62 -12.50 -12.09
N SER A 126 12.75 -13.17 -11.34
CA SER A 126 11.34 -13.39 -11.63
C SER A 126 10.69 -14.12 -10.46
N ASP A 127 9.44 -13.78 -10.11
CA ASP A 127 8.59 -14.41 -9.07
C ASP A 127 8.61 -13.83 -7.65
N MET A 128 8.38 -12.52 -7.52
CA MET A 128 7.62 -12.02 -6.37
C MET A 128 6.30 -11.39 -6.83
N MET A 129 5.38 -12.24 -7.31
CA MET A 129 3.97 -11.94 -7.12
C MET A 129 3.71 -12.11 -5.62
N HIS A 130 3.88 -11.04 -4.85
CA HIS A 130 3.44 -11.03 -3.46
C HIS A 130 1.92 -11.17 -3.45
N ASP A 131 1.46 -12.35 -3.08
CA ASP A 131 0.06 -12.61 -2.76
C ASP A 131 -0.36 -11.69 -1.61
N HIS A 132 -1.00 -10.58 -1.98
CA HIS A 132 -1.48 -9.54 -1.05
C HIS A 132 -2.56 -10.04 -0.09
N SER A 133 -3.03 -11.29 -0.22
CA SER A 133 -3.98 -11.91 0.71
C SER A 133 -3.37 -12.27 2.08
N GLY A 134 -2.04 -12.14 2.24
CA GLY A 134 -1.34 -12.36 3.50
C GLY A 134 -1.15 -11.15 4.40
N MET A 135 -1.54 -9.93 3.98
CA MET A 135 -1.31 -8.73 4.78
C MET A 135 -2.24 -8.69 6.01
N PRO A 136 -1.73 -8.28 7.20
CA PRO A 136 -2.54 -8.19 8.42
C PRO A 136 -3.82 -7.38 8.19
N GLY A 137 -4.96 -7.86 8.70
CA GLY A 137 -6.22 -7.11 8.69
C GLY A 137 -7.01 -7.14 7.37
N MET A 138 -6.43 -7.61 6.26
CA MET A 138 -7.15 -7.74 5.00
C MET A 138 -8.34 -8.71 5.13
N LEU A 139 -9.51 -8.29 4.64
CA LEU A 139 -10.67 -9.15 4.51
C LEU A 139 -10.43 -10.18 3.41
N THR A 140 -10.84 -11.41 3.71
CA THR A 140 -10.99 -12.47 2.72
C THR A 140 -12.12 -12.16 1.74
N GLN A 141 -12.10 -12.80 0.56
CA GLN A 141 -13.19 -12.69 -0.41
C GLN A 141 -14.56 -13.04 0.22
N GLN A 142 -14.61 -14.07 1.08
CA GLN A 142 -15.85 -14.47 1.75
C GLN A 142 -16.36 -13.38 2.71
N GLN A 143 -15.47 -12.68 3.42
CA GLN A 143 -15.87 -11.56 4.28
C GLN A 143 -16.38 -10.37 3.47
N LEU A 144 -15.75 -10.06 2.33
CA LEU A 144 -16.24 -9.02 1.41
C LEU A 144 -17.62 -9.36 0.85
N GLU A 145 -17.84 -10.61 0.46
CA GLU A 145 -19.16 -11.10 0.02
C GLU A 145 -20.21 -10.98 1.14
N ASN A 146 -19.87 -11.36 2.36
CA ASN A 146 -20.76 -11.24 3.51
C ASN A 146 -21.12 -9.77 3.78
N LEU A 147 -20.13 -8.87 3.75
CA LEU A 147 -20.33 -7.44 3.93
C LEU A 147 -21.23 -6.87 2.82
N SER A 148 -20.96 -7.22 1.56
CA SER A 148 -21.74 -6.77 0.40
C SER A 148 -23.17 -7.29 0.40
N ALA A 149 -23.44 -8.46 0.98
CA ALA A 149 -24.78 -9.02 1.09
C ALA A 149 -25.59 -8.47 2.29
N ALA A 150 -24.91 -7.95 3.31
CA ALA A 150 -25.56 -7.42 4.51
C ALA A 150 -26.24 -6.08 4.24
N THR A 151 -27.31 -5.77 4.97
CA THR A 151 -28.03 -4.49 4.80
C THR A 151 -28.42 -3.88 6.16
N GLY A 152 -28.62 -2.57 6.18
CA GLY A 152 -29.06 -1.84 7.35
C GLY A 152 -28.16 -2.07 8.56
N LYS A 153 -28.77 -2.43 9.70
CA LYS A 153 -28.04 -2.65 10.96
C LYS A 153 -27.02 -3.79 10.91
N GLU A 154 -27.29 -4.82 10.12
CA GLU A 154 -26.33 -5.93 9.98
C GLU A 154 -25.11 -5.48 9.17
N PHE A 155 -25.33 -4.65 8.14
CA PHE A 155 -24.22 -4.02 7.42
C PHE A 155 -23.38 -3.16 8.36
N ASP A 156 -24.02 -2.30 9.18
CA ASP A 156 -23.31 -1.45 10.14
C ASP A 156 -22.43 -2.29 11.09
N ARG A 157 -22.95 -3.41 11.59
CA ARG A 157 -22.20 -4.32 12.47
C ARG A 157 -21.00 -4.92 11.75
N LEU A 158 -21.19 -5.51 10.58
CA LEU A 158 -20.09 -6.12 9.82
C LEU A 158 -19.07 -5.08 9.37
N PHE A 159 -19.51 -3.92 8.89
CA PHE A 159 -18.64 -2.83 8.47
C PHE A 159 -17.72 -2.41 9.62
N LEU A 160 -18.27 -2.13 10.81
CA LEU A 160 -17.48 -1.70 11.95
C LEU A 160 -16.56 -2.81 12.45
N THR A 161 -17.05 -4.05 12.57
CA THR A 161 -16.22 -5.18 13.00
C THR A 161 -15.03 -5.38 12.06
N TYR A 162 -15.27 -5.46 10.76
CA TYR A 162 -14.22 -5.71 9.79
C TYR A 162 -13.28 -4.50 9.60
N MET A 163 -13.80 -3.27 9.65
CA MET A 163 -12.95 -2.09 9.53
C MET A 163 -12.07 -1.89 10.77
N ILE A 164 -12.51 -2.31 11.97
CA ILE A 164 -11.65 -2.36 13.16
C ILE A 164 -10.50 -3.35 12.97
N GLU A 165 -10.78 -4.55 12.48
CA GLU A 165 -9.75 -5.57 12.20
C GLU A 165 -8.76 -5.08 11.13
N HIS A 166 -9.29 -4.50 10.05
CA HIS A 166 -8.52 -3.93 8.94
C HIS A 166 -7.59 -2.80 9.42
N HIS A 167 -8.10 -1.82 10.16
CA HIS A 167 -7.26 -0.76 10.72
C HIS A 167 -6.22 -1.30 11.72
N GLY A 168 -6.54 -2.34 12.48
CA GLY A 168 -5.57 -3.04 13.33
C GLY A 168 -4.42 -3.64 12.53
N GLY A 169 -4.71 -4.14 11.33
CA GLY A 169 -3.71 -4.60 10.37
C GLY A 169 -2.77 -3.49 9.91
N ALA A 170 -3.31 -2.32 9.56
CA ALA A 170 -2.50 -1.16 9.17
C ALA A 170 -1.55 -0.70 10.31
N VAL A 171 -2.00 -0.74 11.57
CA VAL A 171 -1.15 -0.42 12.73
C VAL A 171 0.01 -1.40 12.84
N ILE A 172 -0.24 -2.71 12.67
CA ILE A 172 0.81 -3.74 12.66
C ILE A 172 1.84 -3.46 11.56
N MET A 173 1.39 -3.14 10.35
CA MET A 173 2.30 -2.83 9.23
C MET A 173 3.19 -1.61 9.54
N VAL A 174 2.67 -0.58 10.21
CA VAL A 174 3.48 0.56 10.65
C VAL A 174 4.48 0.17 11.74
N GLU A 175 4.08 -0.67 12.69
CA GLU A 175 4.98 -1.20 13.72
C GLU A 175 6.13 -2.02 13.10
N GLU A 176 5.83 -2.85 12.10
CA GLU A 176 6.82 -3.62 11.36
C GLU A 176 7.80 -2.72 10.59
N LEU A 177 7.29 -1.68 9.92
CA LEU A 177 8.13 -0.68 9.26
C LEU A 177 9.11 -0.04 10.24
N PHE A 178 8.64 0.45 11.39
CA PHE A 178 9.51 1.09 12.37
C PHE A 178 10.45 0.13 13.10
N ALA A 179 10.19 -1.18 13.05
CA ALA A 179 11.09 -2.20 13.58
C ALA A 179 12.21 -2.58 12.59
N ALA A 180 12.05 -2.28 11.30
CA ALA A 180 13.04 -2.59 10.27
C ALA A 180 14.26 -1.66 10.35
N ASP A 181 15.45 -2.21 10.15
CA ASP A 181 16.70 -1.45 10.27
C ASP A 181 16.82 -0.40 9.16
N GLY A 182 17.03 0.85 9.54
CA GLY A 182 17.17 1.99 8.62
C GLY A 182 15.88 2.46 7.94
N ALA A 183 14.77 1.75 8.10
CA ALA A 183 13.49 2.11 7.52
C ALA A 183 12.91 3.37 8.16
N ALA A 184 12.04 4.06 7.41
CA ALA A 184 11.42 5.33 7.76
C ALA A 184 12.42 6.38 8.27
N SER A 185 13.65 6.35 7.74
CA SER A 185 14.71 7.27 8.15
C SER A 185 14.62 8.62 7.40
N ASP A 186 13.97 8.66 6.24
CA ASP A 186 13.58 9.92 5.62
C ASP A 186 12.31 10.50 6.26
N THR A 187 12.26 11.83 6.28
CA THR A 187 11.16 12.58 6.92
C THR A 187 9.81 12.28 6.28
N GLU A 188 9.76 12.07 4.96
CA GLU A 188 8.50 11.84 4.24
C GLU A 188 7.86 10.51 4.64
N SER A 189 8.64 9.41 4.63
CA SER A 189 8.16 8.09 5.08
C SER A 189 7.76 8.10 6.56
N PHE A 190 8.57 8.72 7.41
CA PHE A 190 8.28 8.81 8.85
C PHE A 190 6.98 9.57 9.15
N GLU A 191 6.79 10.74 8.53
CA GLU A 191 5.60 11.57 8.73
C GLU A 191 4.34 10.85 8.23
N LEU A 192 4.43 10.20 7.07
CA LEU A 192 3.32 9.44 6.50
C LEU A 192 2.93 8.25 7.39
N ALA A 193 3.89 7.38 7.76
CA ALA A 193 3.62 6.22 8.59
C ALA A 193 3.10 6.61 9.99
N SER A 194 3.67 7.65 10.59
CA SER A 194 3.19 8.19 11.87
C SER A 194 1.78 8.76 11.77
N GLY A 195 1.46 9.46 10.67
CA GLY A 195 0.14 9.99 10.37
C GLY A 195 -0.90 8.89 10.27
N ILE A 196 -0.65 7.89 9.42
CA ILE A 196 -1.49 6.70 9.26
C ILE A 196 -1.75 6.06 10.63
N ASN A 197 -0.71 5.77 11.42
CA ASN A 197 -0.89 5.13 12.72
C ASN A 197 -1.79 5.95 13.67
N ALA A 198 -1.58 7.27 13.75
CA ALA A 198 -2.36 8.13 14.64
C ALA A 198 -3.84 8.21 14.23
N GLU A 199 -4.11 8.30 12.93
CA GLU A 199 -5.47 8.33 12.39
C GLU A 199 -6.18 6.99 12.59
N GLN A 200 -5.53 5.88 12.22
CA GLN A 200 -6.10 4.53 12.33
C GLN A 200 -6.45 4.15 13.77
N VAL A 201 -5.56 4.45 14.73
CA VAL A 201 -5.84 4.22 16.18
C VAL A 201 -7.05 5.03 16.65
N THR A 202 -7.17 6.29 16.22
CA THR A 202 -8.30 7.14 16.58
C THR A 202 -9.62 6.62 15.99
N GLU A 203 -9.58 6.16 14.74
CA GLU A 203 -10.75 5.60 14.07
C GLU A 203 -11.18 4.26 14.68
N ILE A 204 -10.24 3.39 15.08
CA ILE A 204 -10.55 2.14 15.80
C ILE A 204 -11.36 2.43 17.06
N GLU A 205 -10.93 3.36 17.90
CA GLU A 205 -11.64 3.70 19.14
C GLU A 205 -13.03 4.27 18.87
N ARG A 206 -13.15 5.10 17.83
CA ARG A 206 -14.46 5.60 17.39
C ARG A 206 -15.38 4.46 16.91
N MET A 207 -14.86 3.53 16.12
CA MET A 207 -15.63 2.41 15.58
C MET A 207 -16.08 1.45 16.68
N LYS A 208 -15.24 1.17 17.68
CA LYS A 208 -15.62 0.39 18.86
C LYS A 208 -16.81 1.02 19.59
N LEU A 209 -16.75 2.33 19.84
CA LEU A 209 -17.86 3.06 20.46
C LEU A 209 -19.13 3.02 19.59
N MET A 210 -19.01 3.12 18.26
CA MET A 210 -20.15 2.98 17.37
C MET A 210 -20.76 1.57 17.43
N LEU A 211 -19.92 0.54 17.47
CA LEU A 211 -20.33 -0.87 17.50
C LEU A 211 -21.04 -1.23 18.81
N GLU A 212 -20.58 -0.70 19.94
CA GLU A 212 -21.24 -0.85 21.26
C GLU A 212 -22.65 -0.24 21.29
N ASN A 213 -22.88 0.80 20.48
CA ASN A 213 -24.14 1.56 20.44
C ASN A 213 -25.01 1.21 19.21
N ILE A 214 -24.75 0.10 18.52
CA ILE A 214 -25.68 -0.43 17.52
C ILE A 214 -26.92 -0.97 18.23
N ASP A 215 -28.01 -0.21 18.15
CA ASP A 215 -29.38 -0.62 18.50
C ASP A 215 -29.91 -1.72 17.58
#